data_AF-A0AAU2NQC3-F1
#
_entry.id   AF-A0AAU2NQC3-F1
#
_cell.length_a   1.000
_cell.length_b   1.000
_cell.length_c   1.000
_cell.angle_alpha   90.00
_cell.angle_beta   90.00
_cell.angle_gamma   90.00
#
_symmetry.space_group_name_H-M   'P 1'
#
loop_
_entity.id
_entity.type
_entity.pdbx_description
1 polymer ?
#
loop_
_entity_poly.entity_id
_entity_poly.type
_entity_poly.pdbx_seq_one_letter_code
_entity_poly.pdbx_strand_id
1 'polypeptide(L)'
;MTSTASHSATPPHGRPAPGTGAADAEGPLPVGPSDPAGPAGPRGPWAVRSVRATRGRAALEVYEHGELLDVLVAARLTPQLLRGARRCAVPGARGRYGLAWGRLPQGGAAPAVRFTGGWLRRAGGRAVEVPEVITVAGEFWIAWARGRFGGVLVEHAGGRERQPLARVRGRRRGAPVGTAGGQR
;
A
#
# COMPACT_ATOMS: atom_id res chain seq x y z
N MET A 1 -46.92 46.92 -20.92
CA MET A 1 -46.00 47.36 -19.84
C MET A 1 -46.55 46.79 -18.54
N THR A 2 -46.05 45.62 -18.10
CA THR A 2 -45.11 45.42 -16.96
C THR A 2 -45.70 45.96 -15.64
N SER A 3 -45.76 45.27 -14.49
CA SER A 3 -44.95 44.16 -14.01
C SER A 3 -45.53 43.54 -12.73
N THR A 4 -45.43 42.21 -12.63
CA THR A 4 -44.97 41.37 -11.49
C THR A 4 -45.42 41.59 -10.03
N ALA A 5 -46.16 40.57 -9.57
CA ALA A 5 -46.13 39.83 -8.29
C ALA A 5 -45.48 40.44 -7.03
N SER A 6 -46.29 40.52 -5.97
CA SER A 6 -45.89 40.65 -4.57
C SER A 6 -45.31 39.35 -4.01
N HIS A 7 -44.02 39.36 -3.67
CA HIS A 7 -43.42 38.41 -2.73
C HIS A 7 -42.62 39.21 -1.70
N SER A 8 -43.07 39.21 -0.44
CA SER A 8 -42.25 39.59 0.71
C SER A 8 -42.15 38.39 1.62
N ALA A 9 -41.06 37.65 1.47
CA ALA A 9 -40.63 36.64 2.43
C ALA A 9 -39.52 37.27 3.29
N THR A 10 -39.74 37.26 4.60
CA THR A 10 -38.82 37.69 5.65
C THR A 10 -37.66 36.70 5.80
N PRO A 11 -36.40 37.13 5.74
CA PRO A 11 -35.30 36.49 6.47
C PRO A 11 -34.96 37.34 7.71
N PRO A 12 -34.52 36.72 8.82
CA PRO A 12 -33.09 36.46 8.88
C PRO A 12 -32.71 35.10 9.50
N HIS A 13 -31.70 34.53 8.87
CA HIS A 13 -30.85 33.49 9.42
C HIS A 13 -30.30 33.92 10.79
N GLY A 14 -30.49 33.06 11.80
CA GLY A 14 -29.73 33.13 13.04
C GLY A 14 -28.25 32.98 12.73
N ARG A 15 -27.48 34.03 13.03
CA ARG A 15 -26.02 34.07 13.00
C ARG A 15 -25.49 33.35 14.24
N PRO A 16 -24.70 32.27 14.14
CA PRO A 16 -23.89 31.83 15.27
C PRO A 16 -22.81 32.87 15.55
N ALA A 17 -22.70 33.27 16.82
CA ALA A 17 -21.67 34.19 17.28
C ALA A 17 -20.26 33.58 17.13
N PRO A 18 -19.24 34.40 16.85
CA PRO A 18 -17.84 33.99 16.84
C PRO A 18 -17.29 34.04 18.28
N GLY A 19 -16.84 32.90 18.78
CA GLY A 19 -16.06 32.76 20.01
C GLY A 19 -15.13 31.55 19.86
N THR A 20 -13.96 31.73 19.26
CA THR A 20 -12.66 31.88 19.95
C THR A 20 -12.29 30.66 20.78
N GLY A 21 -11.40 29.82 20.22
CA GLY A 21 -10.82 28.68 20.93
C GLY A 21 -10.21 27.64 20.00
N ALA A 22 -9.34 28.06 19.08
CA ALA A 22 -8.33 27.17 18.54
C ALA A 22 -7.32 26.90 19.67
N ALA A 23 -7.36 25.70 20.23
CA ALA A 23 -6.28 25.12 21.01
C ALA A 23 -6.43 23.60 20.98
N ASP A 24 -5.62 22.98 20.14
CA ASP A 24 -4.92 21.73 20.44
C ASP A 24 -5.77 20.54 20.88
N ALA A 25 -6.38 19.90 19.89
CA ALA A 25 -6.48 18.45 19.88
C ALA A 25 -5.60 17.90 18.75
N GLU A 26 -4.33 18.31 18.73
CA GLU A 26 -3.24 17.47 18.24
C GLU A 26 -3.08 16.33 19.26
N GLY A 27 -4.09 15.45 19.32
CA GLY A 27 -3.96 14.19 20.02
C GLY A 27 -2.86 13.40 19.30
N PRO A 28 -1.92 12.78 20.02
CA PRO A 28 -0.84 12.04 19.40
C PRO A 28 -1.45 11.04 18.41
N LEU A 29 -1.02 11.14 17.14
CA LEU A 29 -1.29 10.11 16.15
C LEU A 29 -1.03 8.75 16.82
N PRO A 30 -1.91 7.75 16.69
CA PRO A 30 -1.65 6.44 17.28
C PRO A 30 -0.38 5.84 16.63
N VAL A 31 0.76 6.06 17.29
CA VAL A 31 2.04 5.43 17.00
C VAL A 31 2.01 4.07 17.72
N GLY A 32 1.45 3.07 17.05
CA GLY A 32 1.39 1.69 17.53
C GLY A 32 0.71 0.78 16.51
N PRO A 33 1.05 -0.52 16.46
CA PRO A 33 0.63 -1.39 15.36
C PRO A 33 -0.86 -1.68 15.48
N SER A 34 -1.67 -1.12 14.58
CA SER A 34 -3.00 -1.67 14.35
C SER A 34 -2.81 -3.02 13.67
N ASP A 35 -2.92 -4.07 14.47
CA ASP A 35 -2.88 -5.47 14.07
C ASP A 35 -3.83 -5.72 12.88
N PRO A 36 -3.42 -6.49 11.86
CA PRO A 36 -4.38 -7.13 10.98
C PRO A 36 -5.18 -8.11 11.84
N ALA A 37 -6.50 -7.94 11.93
CA ALA A 37 -7.39 -8.94 12.50
C ALA A 37 -7.36 -10.22 11.63
N GLY A 38 -6.34 -11.08 11.87
CA GLY A 38 -6.11 -12.42 11.32
C GLY A 38 -5.85 -12.55 9.79
N PRO A 39 -5.38 -13.72 9.30
CA PRO A 39 -4.19 -14.47 9.71
C PRO A 39 -2.90 -13.73 9.28
N ALA A 40 -1.73 -14.22 9.70
CA ALA A 40 -0.41 -13.60 9.56
C ALA A 40 -0.21 -12.77 8.27
N GLY A 41 0.01 -11.47 8.42
CA GLY A 41 0.35 -10.56 7.32
C GLY A 41 1.63 -10.97 6.57
N PRO A 42 2.02 -10.22 5.51
CA PRO A 42 3.11 -10.61 4.65
C PRO A 42 4.40 -10.86 5.43
N ARG A 43 5.00 -12.04 5.23
CA ARG A 43 6.24 -12.44 5.90
C ARG A 43 7.44 -11.65 5.38
N GLY A 44 8.42 -11.40 6.25
CA GLY A 44 9.67 -10.73 5.91
C GLY A 44 9.67 -9.25 6.29
N PRO A 45 10.30 -8.36 5.52
CA PRO A 45 10.51 -6.97 5.89
C PRO A 45 9.30 -6.07 5.58
N TRP A 46 8.14 -6.65 5.27
CA TRP A 46 6.98 -5.92 4.79
C TRP A 46 6.00 -5.69 5.93
N ALA A 47 5.35 -4.54 5.91
CA ALA A 47 4.17 -4.29 6.74
C ALA A 47 3.08 -3.68 5.88
N VAL A 48 1.83 -3.94 6.24
CA VAL A 48 0.66 -3.48 5.51
C VAL A 48 -0.31 -2.89 6.50
N ARG A 49 -0.88 -1.74 6.15
CA ARG A 49 -1.97 -1.13 6.90
C ARG A 49 -3.13 -0.87 5.97
N SER A 50 -4.33 -0.98 6.50
CA SER A 50 -5.52 -0.54 5.81
C SER A 50 -6.27 0.46 6.66
N VAL A 51 -6.68 1.54 6.03
CA VAL A 51 -7.48 2.59 6.67
C VAL A 51 -8.84 2.58 6.00
N ARG A 52 -9.89 2.35 6.79
CA ARG A 52 -11.28 2.50 6.34
C ARG A 52 -11.85 3.76 6.99
N ALA A 53 -12.02 4.82 6.21
CA ALA A 53 -12.69 6.01 6.70
C ALA A 53 -14.19 5.74 6.91
N THR A 54 -14.74 6.25 8.00
CA THR A 54 -16.20 6.23 8.30
C THR A 54 -17.02 6.94 7.23
N ARG A 55 -16.42 7.93 6.54
CA ARG A 55 -16.93 8.56 5.32
C ARG A 55 -15.78 8.74 4.34
N GLY A 56 -15.45 7.70 3.59
CA GLY A 56 -14.40 7.79 2.57
C GLY A 56 -14.06 6.46 1.91
N ARG A 57 -13.07 6.50 1.02
CA ARG A 57 -12.57 5.33 0.31
C ARG A 57 -11.56 4.60 1.19
N ALA A 58 -11.59 3.27 1.17
CA ALA A 58 -10.54 2.48 1.82
C ALA A 58 -9.18 2.82 1.19
N ALA A 59 -8.13 2.81 2.00
CA ALA A 59 -6.76 2.95 1.54
C ALA A 59 -5.91 1.80 2.07
N LEU A 60 -4.95 1.36 1.25
CA LEU A 60 -3.94 0.38 1.58
C LEU A 60 -2.57 1.05 1.55
N GLU A 61 -1.82 0.92 2.63
CA GLU A 61 -0.46 1.38 2.75
C GLU A 61 0.46 0.16 2.78
N VAL A 62 1.50 0.17 1.94
CA VAL A 62 2.49 -0.89 1.85
C VAL A 62 3.82 -0.33 2.29
N TYR A 63 4.48 -1.02 3.22
CA TYR A 63 5.75 -0.61 3.81
C TYR A 63 6.82 -1.68 3.60
N GLU A 64 8.08 -1.23 3.53
CA GLU A 64 9.26 -2.08 3.57
C GLU A 64 10.25 -1.54 4.61
N HIS A 65 10.67 -2.36 5.57
CA HIS A 65 11.56 -1.96 6.66
C HIS A 65 11.09 -0.68 7.39
N GLY A 66 9.77 -0.48 7.50
CA GLY A 66 9.17 0.73 8.09
C GLY A 66 9.03 1.93 7.14
N GLU A 67 9.60 1.87 5.94
CA GLU A 67 9.49 2.93 4.93
C GLU A 67 8.25 2.73 4.06
N LEU A 68 7.47 3.79 3.83
CA LEU A 68 6.29 3.75 2.97
C LEU A 68 6.72 3.55 1.51
N LEU A 69 6.20 2.49 0.88
CA LEU A 69 6.53 2.10 -0.48
C LEU A 69 5.45 2.53 -1.48
N ASP A 70 4.19 2.31 -1.15
CA ASP A 70 3.06 2.61 -2.04
C ASP A 70 1.78 2.81 -1.22
N VAL A 71 0.85 3.59 -1.79
CA VAL A 71 -0.48 3.83 -1.24
C VAL A 71 -1.50 3.61 -2.34
N LEU A 72 -2.47 2.73 -2.07
CA LEU A 72 -3.58 2.44 -2.97
C LEU A 72 -4.86 2.94 -2.33
N VAL A 73 -5.59 3.80 -3.03
CA VAL A 73 -6.96 4.18 -2.65
C VAL A 73 -7.94 3.35 -3.46
N ALA A 74 -9.02 2.88 -2.82
CA ALA A 74 -10.14 2.17 -3.45
C ALA A 74 -10.92 3.13 -4.36
N ALA A 75 -10.37 3.37 -5.55
CA ALA A 75 -10.93 4.25 -6.57
C ALA A 75 -11.02 3.48 -7.89
N ARG A 76 -12.15 3.56 -8.58
CA ARG A 76 -12.41 2.83 -9.85
C ARG A 76 -11.78 3.49 -11.08
N LEU A 77 -10.78 4.35 -10.89
CA LEU A 77 -10.24 5.20 -11.96
C LEU A 77 -9.37 4.44 -12.96
N THR A 78 -8.87 3.26 -12.60
CA THR A 78 -7.98 2.46 -13.46
C THR A 78 -8.41 0.99 -13.46
N PRO A 79 -8.51 0.35 -14.64
CA PRO A 79 -8.80 -1.09 -14.72
C PRO A 79 -7.64 -1.96 -14.26
N GLN A 80 -6.43 -1.38 -14.16
CA GLN A 80 -5.22 -2.07 -13.72
C GLN A 80 -5.37 -2.56 -12.28
N LEU A 81 -5.31 -3.88 -12.09
CA LEU A 81 -5.44 -4.54 -10.81
C LEU A 81 -4.09 -4.74 -10.14
N LEU A 82 -3.02 -5.03 -10.89
CA LEU A 82 -1.67 -5.13 -10.38
C LEU A 82 -1.03 -3.74 -10.33
N ARG A 83 -0.87 -3.21 -9.13
CA ARG A 83 -0.28 -1.88 -8.92
C ARG A 83 1.24 -1.94 -8.78
N GLY A 84 1.71 -2.88 -7.97
CA GLY A 84 3.11 -2.92 -7.59
C GLY A 84 3.61 -4.32 -7.28
N ALA A 85 4.88 -4.53 -7.53
CA ALA A 85 5.59 -5.76 -7.21
C ALA A 85 7.05 -5.46 -6.86
N ARG A 86 7.52 -6.01 -5.74
CA ARG A 86 8.89 -5.77 -5.25
C ARG A 86 9.52 -7.05 -4.73
N ARG A 87 10.83 -7.14 -4.90
CA ARG A 87 11.63 -8.19 -4.27
C ARG A 87 12.55 -7.61 -3.21
N CYS A 88 12.63 -8.30 -2.09
CA CYS A 88 13.53 -7.94 -1.01
C CYS A 88 14.39 -9.13 -0.57
N ALA A 89 15.58 -8.82 -0.08
CA ALA A 89 16.42 -9.75 0.66
C ALA A 89 16.49 -9.23 2.10
N VAL A 90 16.20 -10.10 3.07
CA VAL A 90 16.34 -9.73 4.48
C VAL A 90 17.82 -9.86 4.85
N PRO A 91 18.48 -8.78 5.32
CA PRO A 91 19.86 -8.86 5.80
C PRO A 91 20.01 -9.97 6.86
N GLY A 92 21.06 -10.79 6.75
CA GLY A 92 21.30 -11.90 7.69
C GLY A 92 20.45 -13.16 7.45
N ALA A 93 19.41 -13.11 6.61
CA ALA A 93 18.64 -14.30 6.23
C ALA A 93 19.05 -14.85 4.86
N ARG A 94 19.04 -16.18 4.71
CA ARG A 94 19.28 -16.84 3.41
C ARG A 94 18.10 -16.74 2.42
N GLY A 95 17.04 -16.00 2.79
CA GLY A 95 15.78 -15.90 2.05
C GLY A 95 15.65 -14.63 1.21
N ARG A 96 15.09 -14.77 0.01
CA ARG A 96 14.54 -13.66 -0.77
C ARG A 96 13.02 -13.80 -0.82
N TYR A 97 12.33 -12.67 -0.81
CA TYR A 97 10.88 -12.59 -0.85
C TYR A 97 10.44 -11.77 -2.05
N GLY A 98 9.38 -12.21 -2.70
CA GLY A 98 8.58 -11.39 -3.61
C GLY A 98 7.32 -10.94 -2.90
N LEU A 99 6.95 -9.68 -3.10
CA LEU A 99 5.68 -9.10 -2.70
C LEU A 99 5.02 -8.51 -3.95
N ALA A 100 3.72 -8.70 -4.10
CA ALA A 100 2.89 -8.04 -5.10
C ALA A 100 1.59 -7.60 -4.46
N TRP A 101 1.03 -6.49 -4.91
CA TRP A 101 -0.19 -5.94 -4.34
C TRP A 101 -0.99 -5.18 -5.40
N GLY A 102 -2.27 -5.03 -5.12
CA GLY A 102 -3.19 -4.51 -6.09
C GLY A 102 -4.60 -4.29 -5.57
N ARG A 103 -5.47 -3.88 -6.48
CA ARG A 103 -6.91 -3.76 -6.24
C ARG A 103 -7.61 -5.05 -6.60
N LEU A 104 -8.68 -5.37 -5.87
CA LEU A 104 -9.55 -6.47 -6.23
C LEU A 104 -10.32 -6.15 -7.52
N PRO A 105 -10.59 -7.16 -8.36
CA PRO A 105 -11.58 -7.04 -9.43
C PRO A 105 -12.95 -6.63 -8.86
N GLN A 106 -13.82 -6.10 -9.72
CA GLN A 106 -15.19 -5.68 -9.33
C GLN A 106 -16.03 -6.80 -8.67
N GLY A 107 -15.70 -8.07 -8.91
CA GLY A 107 -16.34 -9.22 -8.25
C GLY A 107 -15.77 -9.58 -6.87
N GLY A 108 -14.78 -8.84 -6.35
CA GLY A 108 -14.18 -9.07 -5.03
C GLY A 108 -13.32 -10.35 -4.90
N ALA A 109 -13.30 -11.20 -5.93
CA ALA A 109 -12.50 -12.43 -5.93
C ALA A 109 -11.00 -12.14 -5.98
N ALA A 110 -10.23 -12.78 -5.11
CA ALA A 110 -8.77 -12.69 -5.13
C ALA A 110 -8.22 -13.20 -6.47
N PRO A 111 -7.26 -12.50 -7.10
CA PRO A 111 -6.68 -12.96 -8.36
C PRO A 111 -5.75 -14.15 -8.13
N ALA A 112 -5.55 -14.96 -9.18
CA ALA A 112 -4.52 -15.98 -9.17
C ALA A 112 -3.16 -15.32 -9.41
N VAL A 113 -2.25 -15.43 -8.44
CA VAL A 113 -0.93 -14.79 -8.49
C VAL A 113 0.16 -15.84 -8.67
N ARG A 114 1.11 -15.59 -9.56
CA ARG A 114 2.28 -16.43 -9.79
C ARG A 114 3.53 -15.57 -9.86
N PHE A 115 4.46 -15.75 -8.92
CA PHE A 115 5.77 -15.13 -9.06
C PHE A 115 6.61 -15.89 -10.10
N THR A 116 7.20 -15.16 -11.03
CA THR A 116 7.88 -15.69 -12.21
C THR A 116 9.36 -15.32 -12.21
N GLY A 117 10.15 -16.10 -12.92
CA GLY A 117 11.51 -15.72 -13.29
C GLY A 117 12.59 -15.87 -12.23
N GLY A 118 13.80 -15.55 -12.70
CA GLY A 118 15.14 -15.80 -12.16
C GLY A 118 15.98 -16.44 -13.28
N TRP A 119 16.92 -15.72 -13.90
CA TRP A 119 17.72 -16.17 -15.07
C TRP A 119 18.36 -17.56 -14.87
N LEU A 120 18.60 -17.94 -13.61
CA LEU A 120 19.21 -19.20 -13.21
C LEU A 120 18.24 -20.40 -13.21
N ARG A 121 16.95 -20.22 -13.52
CA ARG A 121 16.00 -21.34 -13.63
C ARG A 121 16.26 -22.25 -14.83
N ARG A 122 17.19 -21.93 -15.74
CA ARG A 122 17.66 -22.90 -16.74
C ARG A 122 18.59 -23.97 -16.16
N ALA A 123 19.16 -23.78 -14.96
CA ALA A 123 20.28 -24.61 -14.48
C ALA A 123 20.03 -25.40 -13.18
N GLY A 124 18.84 -25.35 -12.57
CA GLY A 124 18.61 -26.11 -11.34
C GLY A 124 17.31 -25.73 -10.66
N GLY A 125 16.29 -26.56 -10.84
CA GLY A 125 14.93 -26.35 -10.36
C GLY A 125 14.83 -26.33 -8.85
N ARG A 126 14.96 -25.16 -8.24
CA ARG A 126 14.48 -24.97 -6.87
C ARG A 126 12.96 -24.76 -6.90
N ALA A 127 12.25 -25.56 -6.11
CA ALA A 127 10.80 -25.44 -5.90
C ALA A 127 10.48 -23.98 -5.53
N VAL A 128 9.57 -23.38 -6.29
CA VAL A 128 9.01 -22.07 -5.97
C VAL A 128 7.86 -22.32 -5.02
N GLU A 129 7.89 -21.63 -3.89
CA GLU A 129 6.81 -21.67 -2.91
C GLU A 129 5.53 -21.14 -3.56
N VAL A 130 4.40 -21.81 -3.29
CA VAL A 130 3.09 -21.32 -3.72
C VAL A 130 2.86 -19.97 -3.03
N PRO A 131 2.53 -18.91 -3.77
CA PRO A 131 2.28 -17.62 -3.15
C PRO A 131 1.05 -17.69 -2.25
N GLU A 132 1.19 -17.11 -1.08
CA GLU A 132 0.08 -16.81 -0.19
C GLU A 132 -0.57 -15.52 -0.68
N VAL A 133 -1.89 -15.52 -0.84
CA VAL A 133 -2.68 -14.38 -1.31
C VAL A 133 -3.78 -14.10 -0.31
N ILE A 134 -3.86 -12.85 0.15
CA ILE A 134 -4.93 -12.40 1.05
C ILE A 134 -5.67 -11.23 0.43
N THR A 135 -6.93 -11.08 0.82
CA THR A 135 -7.71 -9.87 0.57
C THR A 135 -7.59 -8.93 1.76
N VAL A 136 -7.57 -7.63 1.50
CA VAL A 136 -7.46 -6.59 2.53
C VAL A 136 -8.61 -5.61 2.35
N ALA A 137 -9.37 -5.41 3.42
CA ALA A 137 -10.54 -4.53 3.47
C ALA A 137 -11.61 -4.80 2.39
N GLY A 138 -11.61 -5.96 1.73
CA GLY A 138 -12.53 -6.31 0.64
C GLY A 138 -12.30 -5.55 -0.66
N GLU A 139 -11.28 -4.69 -0.74
CA GLU A 139 -11.02 -3.81 -1.89
C GLU A 139 -9.64 -4.04 -2.51
N PHE A 140 -8.73 -4.68 -1.76
CA PHE A 140 -7.35 -4.87 -2.16
C PHE A 140 -6.93 -6.33 -1.99
N TRP A 141 -5.83 -6.69 -2.63
CA TRP A 141 -5.17 -7.97 -2.43
C TRP A 141 -3.67 -7.78 -2.28
N ILE A 142 -3.06 -8.72 -1.58
CA ILE A 142 -1.61 -8.80 -1.39
C ILE A 142 -1.19 -10.25 -1.56
N ALA A 143 -0.07 -10.46 -2.25
CA ALA A 143 0.52 -11.76 -2.43
C ALA A 143 2.01 -11.73 -2.06
N TRP A 144 2.48 -12.78 -1.37
CA TRP A 144 3.90 -12.95 -1.09
C TRP A 144 4.34 -14.39 -1.29
N ALA A 145 5.62 -14.56 -1.62
CA ALA A 145 6.26 -15.86 -1.70
C ALA A 145 7.74 -15.74 -1.39
N ARG A 146 8.32 -16.84 -0.88
CA ARG A 146 9.78 -16.96 -0.75
C ARG A 146 10.37 -17.52 -2.04
N GLY A 147 11.41 -16.88 -2.55
CA GLY A 147 12.08 -17.32 -3.77
C GLY A 147 12.87 -16.22 -4.48
N ARG A 148 13.62 -16.63 -5.50
CA ARG A 148 14.39 -15.73 -6.36
C ARG A 148 13.56 -15.38 -7.59
N PHE A 149 12.71 -14.39 -7.46
CA PHE A 149 11.78 -14.01 -8.52
C PHE A 149 12.31 -12.83 -9.36
N GLY A 150 11.91 -12.82 -10.64
CA GLY A 150 12.19 -11.76 -11.61
C GLY A 150 10.97 -10.91 -11.96
N GLY A 151 9.77 -11.47 -11.88
CA GLY A 151 8.51 -10.77 -12.09
C GLY A 151 7.33 -11.45 -11.40
N VAL A 152 6.13 -10.96 -11.68
CA VAL A 152 4.86 -11.52 -11.23
C VAL A 152 3.90 -11.57 -12.41
N LEU A 153 3.08 -12.61 -12.46
CA LEU A 153 1.91 -12.75 -13.32
C LEU A 153 0.68 -12.80 -12.42
N VAL A 154 -0.32 -12.00 -12.77
CA VAL A 154 -1.62 -11.94 -12.10
C VAL A 154 -2.69 -12.29 -13.12
N GLU A 155 -3.55 -13.25 -12.81
CA GLU A 155 -4.66 -13.70 -13.64
C GLU A 155 -5.98 -13.43 -12.91
N HIS A 156 -6.95 -12.86 -13.61
CA HIS A 156 -8.27 -12.52 -13.11
C HIS A 156 -9.31 -12.68 -14.23
N ALA A 157 -10.60 -12.63 -13.88
CA ALA A 157 -11.69 -12.84 -14.85
C ALA A 157 -11.65 -11.89 -16.07
N GLY A 158 -11.03 -10.71 -15.91
CA GLY A 158 -10.90 -9.69 -16.95
C GLY A 158 -9.60 -9.75 -17.76
N GLY A 159 -8.69 -10.68 -17.47
CA GLY A 159 -7.43 -10.81 -18.21
C GLY A 159 -6.23 -11.19 -17.35
N ARG A 160 -5.06 -10.81 -17.84
CA ARG A 160 -3.77 -11.11 -17.20
C ARG A 160 -2.86 -9.89 -17.22
N GLU A 161 -2.17 -9.67 -16.11
CA GLU A 161 -1.22 -8.57 -15.93
C GLU A 161 0.15 -9.13 -15.53
N ARG A 162 1.23 -8.54 -16.07
CA ARG A 162 2.61 -8.92 -15.74
C ARG A 162 3.43 -7.71 -15.38
N GLN A 163 4.25 -7.83 -14.34
CA GLN A 163 5.17 -6.77 -13.93
C GLN A 163 6.51 -7.35 -13.47
N PRO A 164 7.65 -6.72 -13.81
CA PRO A 164 8.94 -7.07 -13.23
C PRO A 164 8.99 -6.70 -11.74
N LEU A 165 9.73 -7.48 -10.95
CA LEU A 165 9.95 -7.17 -9.53
C LEU A 165 11.06 -6.13 -9.39
N ALA A 166 10.68 -4.93 -8.96
CA ALA A 166 11.62 -3.86 -8.67
C ALA A 166 12.63 -4.30 -7.59
N ARG A 167 13.91 -3.93 -7.77
CA ARG A 167 14.97 -4.12 -6.75
C ARG A 167 15.08 -2.87 -5.89
N VAL A 168 15.28 -3.08 -4.61
CA VAL A 168 15.90 -2.07 -3.75
C VAL A 168 17.40 -2.17 -3.96
N ARG A 169 18.04 -1.11 -4.47
CA ARG A 169 19.46 -0.90 -4.17
C ARG A 169 19.46 -0.36 -2.76
N GLY A 170 19.94 -1.14 -1.80
CA GLY A 170 20.10 -0.67 -0.43
C GLY A 170 20.83 0.66 -0.47
N ARG A 171 20.18 1.72 0.01
CA ARG A 171 20.82 3.02 0.19
C ARG A 171 21.99 2.74 1.14
N ARG A 172 23.23 2.83 0.65
CA ARG A 172 24.43 2.80 1.50
C ARG A 172 24.17 3.86 2.57
N ARG A 173 23.97 3.41 3.82
CA ARG A 173 23.98 4.29 4.98
C ARG A 173 25.30 5.05 4.87
N GLY A 174 25.21 6.38 4.73
CA GLY A 174 26.38 7.23 4.59
C GLY A 174 27.38 6.88 5.68
N ALA A 175 28.64 6.69 5.27
CA ALA A 175 29.75 6.61 6.21
C ALA A 175 29.66 7.83 7.14
N PRO A 176 29.95 7.70 8.45
CA PRO A 176 30.12 8.87 9.29
C PRO A 176 31.17 9.76 8.63
N VAL A 177 30.77 10.99 8.30
CA VAL A 177 31.70 12.09 8.05
C VAL A 177 32.55 12.17 9.30
N GLY A 178 33.79 11.70 9.19
CA GLY A 178 34.81 11.94 10.20
C GLY A 178 34.93 13.45 10.33
N THR A 179 34.49 13.97 11.47
CA THR A 179 34.68 15.35 11.86
C THR A 179 36.18 15.60 11.90
N ALA A 180 36.66 16.41 10.96
CA ALA A 180 37.92 17.10 11.09
C ALA A 180 37.76 18.19 12.17
N GLY A 181 38.64 18.16 13.15
CA GLY A 181 38.87 19.16 14.19
C GLY A 181 39.79 18.50 15.21
N GLY A 182 41.05 18.88 15.39
CA GLY A 182 41.67 20.19 15.23
C GLY A 182 42.36 20.49 16.56
N GLN A 183 43.69 20.59 16.51
CA GLN A 183 44.59 21.18 17.52
C GLN A 183 44.74 20.48 18.89
N ARG A 184 45.94 19.99 19.16
CA ARG A 184 46.98 20.75 19.87
C ARG A 184 48.36 20.18 19.57
#